data_AF-A0A957V7F7-F1
#
_entry.id   AF-A0A957V7F7-F1
#
_cell.length_a   1.000
_cell.length_b   1.000
_cell.length_c   1.000
_cell.angle_alpha   90.00
_cell.angle_beta   90.00
_cell.angle_gamma   90.00
#
_symmetry.space_group_name_H-M   'P 1'
#
loop_
_entity.id
_entity.type
_entity.pdbx_description
1 polymer ?
#
loop_
_entity_poly.entity_id
_entity_poly.type
_entity_poly.pdbx_seq_one_letter_code
_entity_poly.pdbx_strand_id
1 'polypeptide(L)'
;MLGKSDLLIMMQQWYQTEHGKRRLGGNTSRNPEYKFQYFTQAPLLGDLIALMNADRPHIGAVIDERYPDLVAAARPAAGQILHDLGVRYVLMHEEKSPPQLLRFVEDALPLREVERWQGTDWSGAPATIVLYAVEEVPRQAVRTLSLVDDTSSLYLGEGWSSLPTADGVRYATRSNPVLLLDLPEKGGELTLDWVAPVQEITIAVNGRELDSRTPGAGQTVVSIPPGVATDPVDRVEVRIRGEPMTAGQIASPAAEDWPVGTTGATLPAASWVVVRSAGEETGDFAHIFVNGQDIAQNERGYNLAAISPAGDLLVSAVFDTSGDDAASGALAGWLEQWPPGTIIAGAVADEASLKLGEEAVAALQRAGVSTDL
;
A
#
# COMPACT_ATOMS: atom_id res chain seq x y z
N MET A 1 12.37 -4.00 -13.21
CA MET A 1 13.41 -5.04 -13.44
C MET A 1 13.25 -6.03 -12.30
N LEU A 2 13.34 -7.33 -12.57
CA LEU A 2 13.12 -8.39 -11.60
C LEU A 2 14.42 -9.19 -11.38
N GLY A 3 14.69 -9.51 -10.11
CA GLY A 3 15.89 -10.18 -9.64
C GLY A 3 16.61 -9.40 -8.53
N LYS A 4 17.14 -10.13 -7.54
CA LYS A 4 17.74 -9.58 -6.33
C LYS A 4 19.27 -9.65 -6.37
N SER A 5 19.91 -8.48 -6.39
CA SER A 5 21.36 -8.31 -6.19
C SER A 5 21.67 -6.82 -5.98
N ASP A 6 22.52 -6.50 -5.00
CA ASP A 6 22.97 -5.12 -4.73
C ASP A 6 23.47 -4.43 -6.00
N LEU A 7 24.24 -5.15 -6.83
CA LEU A 7 24.78 -4.60 -8.07
C LEU A 7 23.70 -4.35 -9.13
N LEU A 8 22.66 -5.19 -9.21
CA LEU A 8 21.51 -4.93 -10.08
C LEU A 8 20.73 -3.71 -9.61
N ILE A 9 20.52 -3.57 -8.30
CA ILE A 9 19.83 -2.44 -7.68
C ILE A 9 20.60 -1.13 -7.97
N MET A 10 21.92 -1.14 -7.78
CA MET A 10 22.78 0.02 -8.05
C MET A 10 22.87 0.34 -9.55
N MET A 11 22.93 -0.67 -10.43
CA MET A 11 22.89 -0.46 -11.88
C MET A 11 21.57 0.17 -12.34
N GLN A 12 20.44 -0.20 -11.74
CA GLN A 12 19.15 0.43 -12.06
C GLN A 12 19.16 1.91 -11.71
N GLN A 13 19.66 2.27 -10.53
CA GLN A 13 19.78 3.65 -10.09
C GLN A 13 20.75 4.45 -10.97
N TRP A 14 21.88 3.86 -11.34
CA TRP A 14 22.82 4.46 -12.29
C TRP A 14 22.16 4.69 -13.66
N TYR A 15 21.45 3.70 -14.20
CA TYR A 15 20.78 3.81 -15.51
C TYR A 15 19.70 4.90 -15.52
N GLN A 16 18.90 5.00 -14.45
CA GLN A 16 17.90 6.07 -14.31
C GLN A 16 18.58 7.45 -14.33
N THR A 17 19.71 7.59 -13.62
CA THR A 17 20.47 8.84 -13.51
C THR A 17 21.14 9.23 -14.83
N GLU A 18 21.83 8.28 -15.47
CA GLU A 18 22.61 8.53 -16.68
C GLU A 18 21.73 8.77 -17.91
N HIS A 19 20.64 8.00 -18.05
CA HIS A 19 19.82 8.04 -19.25
C HIS A 19 18.54 8.87 -19.10
N GLY A 20 18.21 9.34 -17.89
CA GLY A 20 16.96 10.05 -17.61
C GLY A 20 15.70 9.23 -17.89
N LYS A 21 15.82 7.91 -17.99
CA LYS A 21 14.70 7.00 -18.29
C LYS A 21 14.14 6.40 -17.01
N ARG A 22 12.82 6.42 -16.90
CA ARG A 22 12.08 5.81 -15.79
C ARG A 22 12.29 4.29 -15.79
N ARG A 23 12.54 3.71 -14.62
CA ARG A 23 12.51 2.27 -14.39
C ARG A 23 11.80 2.00 -13.07
N LEU A 24 10.89 1.05 -13.06
CA LEU A 24 10.30 0.55 -11.83
C LEU A 24 11.28 -0.44 -11.18
N GLY A 25 11.95 0.01 -10.12
CA GLY A 25 13.03 -0.68 -9.41
C GLY A 25 14.19 0.26 -9.02
N GLY A 26 15.14 -0.24 -8.23
CA GLY A 26 16.26 0.55 -7.69
C GLY A 26 16.30 0.53 -6.16
N ASN A 27 17.21 1.31 -5.58
CA ASN A 27 17.39 1.35 -4.13
C ASN A 27 16.32 2.24 -3.47
N THR A 28 15.46 1.64 -2.66
CA THR A 28 14.40 2.34 -1.94
C THR A 28 14.74 2.65 -0.48
N SER A 29 15.81 2.10 0.10
CA SER A 29 16.17 2.15 1.55
C SER A 29 16.20 3.53 2.21
N ARG A 30 16.20 4.62 1.44
CA ARG A 30 16.22 6.01 1.93
C ARG A 30 15.00 6.82 1.51
N ASN A 31 13.98 6.17 0.98
CA ASN A 31 12.73 6.82 0.66
C ASN A 31 11.97 7.17 1.95
N PRO A 32 11.15 8.23 1.94
CA PRO A 32 10.20 8.45 3.02
C PRO A 32 9.17 7.31 3.08
N GLU A 33 8.70 7.01 4.30
CA GLU A 33 7.76 5.92 4.63
C GLU A 33 6.58 5.80 3.64
N TYR A 34 5.94 6.91 3.30
CA TYR A 34 4.78 6.91 2.39
C TYR A 34 5.08 6.32 1.00
N LYS A 35 6.33 6.38 0.52
CA LYS A 35 6.72 5.74 -0.76
C LYS A 35 6.89 4.24 -0.61
N PHE A 36 7.37 3.75 0.53
CA PHE A 36 7.42 2.32 0.80
C PHE A 36 6.02 1.74 0.86
N GLN A 37 5.12 2.42 1.58
CA GLN A 37 3.71 2.06 1.66
C GLN A 37 3.05 2.03 0.29
N TYR A 38 3.33 3.01 -0.58
CA TYR A 38 2.82 2.98 -1.96
C TYR A 38 3.16 1.66 -2.65
N PHE A 39 4.43 1.24 -2.64
CA PHE A 39 4.83 0.02 -3.35
C PHE A 39 4.34 -1.27 -2.69
N THR A 40 4.24 -1.30 -1.37
CA THR A 40 3.83 -2.49 -0.63
C THR A 40 2.32 -2.69 -0.63
N GLN A 41 1.56 -1.58 -0.67
CA GLN A 41 0.09 -1.59 -0.72
C GLN A 41 -0.45 -1.52 -2.15
N ALA A 42 0.39 -1.23 -3.15
CA ALA A 42 -0.01 -1.28 -4.55
C ALA A 42 -0.26 -2.73 -4.97
N PRO A 43 -1.48 -3.08 -5.44
CA PRO A 43 -1.72 -4.40 -6.01
C PRO A 43 -0.72 -4.73 -7.10
N LEU A 44 -0.41 -6.03 -7.21
CA LEU A 44 0.68 -6.58 -8.01
C LEU A 44 2.10 -6.17 -7.55
N LEU A 45 2.37 -4.90 -7.23
CA LEU A 45 3.72 -4.48 -6.83
C LEU A 45 4.13 -5.06 -5.47
N GLY A 46 3.23 -5.07 -4.49
CA GLY A 46 3.44 -5.72 -3.21
C GLY A 46 3.71 -7.22 -3.36
N ASP A 47 2.93 -7.90 -4.20
CA ASP A 47 3.12 -9.33 -4.48
C ASP A 47 4.46 -9.61 -5.17
N LEU A 48 4.85 -8.78 -6.14
CA LEU A 48 6.15 -8.88 -6.79
C LEU A 48 7.30 -8.66 -5.81
N ILE A 49 7.16 -7.75 -4.84
CA ILE A 49 8.15 -7.55 -3.76
C ILE A 49 8.24 -8.81 -2.89
N ALA A 50 7.13 -9.40 -2.50
CA ALA A 50 7.12 -10.63 -1.70
C ALA A 50 7.74 -11.80 -2.48
N LEU A 51 7.36 -11.98 -3.75
CA LEU A 51 7.92 -13.00 -4.65
C LEU A 51 9.42 -12.82 -4.90
N MET A 52 9.92 -11.58 -5.00
CA MET A 52 11.37 -11.29 -5.10
C MET A 52 12.14 -11.69 -3.83
N ASN A 53 11.46 -11.85 -2.70
CA ASN A 53 12.05 -12.25 -1.41
C ASN A 53 11.66 -13.67 -0.98
N ALA A 54 11.05 -14.47 -1.89
CA ALA A 54 10.63 -15.83 -1.60
C ALA A 54 11.79 -16.83 -1.39
N ASP A 55 13.05 -16.38 -1.57
CA ASP A 55 14.25 -17.11 -1.18
C ASP A 55 14.44 -17.17 0.35
N ARG A 56 13.81 -16.25 1.10
CA ARG A 56 13.75 -16.32 2.57
C ARG A 56 12.76 -17.42 2.98
N PRO A 57 13.15 -18.43 3.79
CA PRO A 57 12.31 -19.60 4.06
C PRO A 57 10.91 -19.30 4.62
N HIS A 58 10.79 -18.32 5.52
CA HIS A 58 9.49 -17.94 6.10
C HIS A 58 8.58 -17.24 5.06
N ILE A 59 9.14 -16.45 4.14
CA ILE A 59 8.38 -15.82 3.05
C ILE A 59 8.00 -16.85 2.00
N GLY A 60 8.94 -17.71 1.59
CA GLY A 60 8.72 -18.75 0.59
C GLY A 60 7.58 -19.69 0.96
N ALA A 61 7.51 -20.12 2.23
CA ALA A 61 6.44 -20.98 2.72
C ALA A 61 5.04 -20.32 2.61
N VAL A 62 4.92 -19.07 3.02
CA VAL A 62 3.66 -18.30 2.92
C VAL A 62 3.26 -18.07 1.45
N ILE A 63 4.23 -17.76 0.59
CA ILE A 63 4.00 -17.59 -0.85
C ILE A 63 3.51 -18.90 -1.47
N ASP A 64 4.13 -20.04 -1.16
CA ASP A 64 3.75 -21.34 -1.72
C ASP A 64 2.31 -21.72 -1.33
N GLU A 65 1.90 -21.43 -0.08
CA GLU A 65 0.53 -21.63 0.38
C GLU A 65 -0.48 -20.75 -0.37
N ARG A 66 -0.14 -19.46 -0.55
CA ARG A 66 -1.04 -18.45 -1.15
C ARG A 66 -0.94 -18.35 -2.67
N TYR A 67 -0.03 -19.10 -3.30
CA TYR A 67 0.29 -18.95 -4.72
C TYR A 67 -0.93 -18.98 -5.66
N PRO A 68 -1.90 -19.91 -5.52
CA PRO A 68 -3.07 -19.93 -6.38
C PRO A 68 -3.90 -18.64 -6.29
N ASP A 69 -4.05 -18.09 -5.09
CA ASP A 69 -4.81 -16.87 -4.84
C ASP A 69 -4.09 -15.64 -5.40
N LEU A 70 -2.76 -15.58 -5.26
CA LEU A 70 -1.93 -14.54 -5.86
C LEU A 70 -2.11 -14.50 -7.38
N VAL A 71 -2.03 -15.65 -8.04
CA VAL A 71 -2.22 -15.74 -9.50
C VAL A 71 -3.65 -15.37 -9.89
N ALA A 72 -4.66 -15.87 -9.17
CA ALA A 72 -6.07 -15.61 -9.45
C ALA A 72 -6.41 -14.11 -9.33
N ALA A 73 -5.85 -13.43 -8.33
CA ALA A 73 -6.03 -11.99 -8.14
C ALA A 73 -5.27 -11.16 -9.18
N ALA A 74 -4.02 -11.53 -9.49
CA ALA A 74 -3.17 -10.74 -10.38
C ALA A 74 -3.57 -10.86 -11.85
N ARG A 75 -3.91 -12.05 -12.35
CA ARG A 75 -4.17 -12.31 -13.77
C ARG A 75 -5.17 -11.34 -14.44
N PRO A 76 -6.36 -11.04 -13.86
CA PRO A 76 -7.29 -10.12 -14.50
C PRO A 76 -6.87 -8.64 -14.46
N ALA A 77 -5.99 -8.25 -13.52
CA ALA A 77 -5.64 -6.85 -13.27
C ALA A 77 -4.24 -6.46 -13.77
N ALA A 78 -3.30 -7.41 -13.86
CA ALA A 78 -1.88 -7.14 -14.05
C ALA A 78 -1.57 -6.33 -15.32
N GLY A 79 -2.25 -6.63 -16.43
CA GLY A 79 -2.08 -5.86 -17.67
C GLY A 79 -2.44 -4.38 -17.47
N GLN A 80 -3.59 -4.12 -16.85
CA GLN A 80 -4.06 -2.76 -16.61
C GLN A 80 -3.15 -2.01 -15.64
N ILE A 81 -2.70 -2.67 -14.56
CA ILE A 81 -1.76 -2.09 -13.59
C ILE A 81 -0.43 -1.73 -14.27
N LEU A 82 0.15 -2.63 -15.06
CA LEU A 82 1.39 -2.37 -15.80
C LEU A 82 1.21 -1.22 -16.80
N HIS A 83 0.06 -1.15 -17.47
CA HIS A 83 -0.28 -0.04 -18.36
C HIS A 83 -0.34 1.29 -17.61
N ASP A 84 -1.08 1.34 -16.49
CA ASP A 84 -1.27 2.57 -15.70
C ASP A 84 0.02 3.05 -15.05
N LEU A 85 0.99 2.17 -14.82
CA LEU A 85 2.34 2.52 -14.37
C LEU A 85 3.29 2.87 -15.54
N GLY A 86 2.82 2.81 -16.78
CA GLY A 86 3.62 3.03 -17.99
C GLY A 86 4.68 1.97 -18.27
N VAL A 87 4.55 0.77 -17.68
CA VAL A 87 5.51 -0.32 -17.87
C VAL A 87 5.25 -0.99 -19.22
N ARG A 88 6.18 -0.79 -20.15
CA ARG A 88 6.14 -1.42 -21.49
C ARG A 88 6.98 -2.67 -21.61
N TYR A 89 8.02 -2.77 -20.78
CA TYR A 89 8.99 -3.85 -20.81
C TYR A 89 9.34 -4.30 -19.40
N VAL A 90 9.49 -5.61 -19.24
CA VAL A 90 9.98 -6.25 -18.02
C VAL A 90 11.30 -6.94 -18.36
N LEU A 91 12.35 -6.61 -17.62
CA LEU A 91 13.64 -7.29 -17.70
C LEU A 91 13.77 -8.23 -16.50
N MET A 92 14.00 -9.51 -16.78
CA MET A 92 14.14 -10.58 -15.79
C MET A 92 15.56 -11.13 -15.77
N HIS A 93 16.13 -11.30 -14.58
CA HIS A 93 17.40 -12.03 -14.35
C HIS A 93 17.09 -13.39 -13.71
N GLU A 94 17.11 -14.47 -14.50
CA GLU A 94 16.56 -15.76 -14.05
C GLU A 94 17.31 -16.33 -12.84
N GLU A 95 18.64 -16.35 -12.87
CA GLU A 95 19.48 -16.90 -11.79
C GLU A 95 19.52 -16.02 -10.54
N LYS A 96 18.97 -14.79 -10.61
CA LYS A 96 18.83 -13.89 -9.46
C LYS A 96 17.38 -13.80 -8.98
N SER A 97 16.50 -14.68 -9.46
CA SER A 97 15.07 -14.65 -9.17
C SER A 97 14.63 -15.95 -8.50
N PRO A 98 13.82 -15.89 -7.42
CA PRO A 98 13.28 -17.09 -6.81
C PRO A 98 12.39 -17.90 -7.77
N PRO A 99 12.31 -19.24 -7.64
CA PRO A 99 11.46 -20.06 -8.49
C PRO A 99 9.99 -19.63 -8.53
N GLN A 100 9.45 -19.15 -7.40
CA GLN A 100 8.08 -18.65 -7.29
C GLN A 100 7.86 -17.42 -8.17
N LEU A 101 8.83 -16.49 -8.21
CA LEU A 101 8.74 -15.31 -9.07
C LEU A 101 8.76 -15.69 -10.56
N LEU A 102 9.64 -16.61 -10.95
CA LEU A 102 9.71 -17.09 -12.33
C LEU A 102 8.38 -17.72 -12.77
N ARG A 103 7.81 -18.58 -11.94
CA ARG A 103 6.49 -19.18 -12.21
C ARG A 103 5.39 -18.12 -12.26
N PHE A 104 5.39 -17.15 -11.36
CA PHE A 104 4.35 -16.12 -11.32
C PHE A 104 4.34 -15.24 -12.56
N VAL A 105 5.53 -14.95 -13.09
CA VAL A 105 5.70 -14.19 -14.34
C VAL A 105 5.05 -14.90 -15.52
N GLU A 106 5.14 -16.23 -15.57
CA GLU A 106 4.48 -17.05 -16.61
C GLU A 106 2.97 -17.21 -16.35
N ASP A 107 2.57 -17.39 -15.09
CA ASP A 107 1.19 -17.73 -14.72
C ASP A 107 0.24 -16.52 -14.66
N ALA A 108 0.75 -15.33 -14.34
CA ALA A 108 -0.09 -14.17 -14.00
C ALA A 108 0.13 -12.95 -14.90
N LEU A 109 1.34 -12.73 -15.42
CA LEU A 109 1.65 -11.50 -16.13
C LEU A 109 1.39 -11.64 -17.64
N PRO A 110 0.75 -10.64 -18.28
CA PRO A 110 0.50 -10.65 -19.71
C PRO A 110 1.76 -10.21 -20.46
N LEU A 111 2.74 -11.12 -20.55
CA LEU A 111 4.08 -10.85 -21.05
C LEU A 111 4.41 -11.73 -22.25
N ARG A 112 5.05 -11.12 -23.25
CA ARG A 112 5.61 -11.82 -24.41
C ARG A 112 7.12 -11.66 -24.42
N GLU A 113 7.84 -12.78 -24.47
CA GLU A 113 9.30 -12.76 -24.64
C GLU A 113 9.67 -12.05 -25.97
N VAL A 114 10.62 -11.13 -25.88
CA VAL A 114 11.15 -10.35 -27.00
C VAL A 114 12.57 -10.79 -27.32
N GLU A 115 13.38 -10.91 -26.28
CA GLU A 115 14.80 -11.23 -26.41
C GLU A 115 15.27 -12.01 -25.19
N ARG A 116 16.18 -12.95 -25.43
CA ARG A 116 16.85 -13.73 -24.40
C ARG A 116 18.34 -13.69 -24.64
N TRP A 117 19.06 -13.24 -23.63
CA TRP A 117 20.51 -13.23 -23.60
C TRP A 117 21.01 -14.30 -22.62
N GLN A 118 22.06 -15.02 -23.03
CA GLN A 118 22.75 -16.00 -22.19
C GLN A 118 24.25 -15.75 -22.26
N GLY A 119 24.90 -15.75 -21.10
CA GLY A 119 26.33 -15.53 -21.01
C GLY A 119 26.81 -15.61 -19.56
N THR A 120 27.79 -14.79 -19.22
CA THR A 120 28.30 -14.67 -17.85
C THR A 120 27.96 -13.31 -17.26
N ASP A 121 27.53 -13.27 -16.00
CA ASP A 121 27.40 -12.02 -15.25
C ASP A 121 28.77 -11.39 -14.94
N TRP A 122 28.76 -10.24 -14.27
CA TRP A 122 29.97 -9.51 -13.87
C TRP A 122 30.90 -10.29 -12.93
N SER A 123 30.43 -11.38 -12.32
CA SER A 123 31.22 -12.28 -11.47
C SER A 123 31.80 -13.47 -12.25
N GLY A 124 31.44 -13.62 -13.53
CA GLY A 124 31.81 -14.77 -14.36
C GLY A 124 30.86 -15.97 -14.20
N ALA A 125 29.79 -15.85 -13.40
CA ALA A 125 28.80 -16.91 -13.24
C ALA A 125 27.83 -16.93 -14.44
N PRO A 126 27.28 -18.10 -14.83
CA PRO A 126 26.25 -18.16 -15.86
C PRO A 126 25.07 -17.25 -15.53
N ALA A 127 24.56 -16.56 -16.54
CA ALA A 127 23.43 -15.66 -16.41
C ALA A 127 22.56 -15.66 -17.67
N THR A 128 21.25 -15.60 -17.42
CA THR A 128 20.18 -15.51 -18.39
C THR A 128 19.37 -14.26 -18.10
N ILE A 129 19.28 -13.40 -19.11
CA ILE A 129 18.51 -12.15 -19.04
C ILE A 129 17.44 -12.21 -20.10
N VAL A 130 16.19 -12.06 -19.68
CA VAL A 130 15.03 -12.10 -20.58
C VAL A 130 14.35 -10.75 -20.59
N LEU A 131 14.13 -10.23 -21.80
CA LEU A 131 13.32 -9.05 -22.05
C LEU A 131 11.93 -9.49 -22.48
N TYR A 132 10.94 -9.10 -21.69
CA TYR A 132 9.53 -9.25 -22.03
C TYR A 132 8.94 -7.91 -22.44
N ALA A 133 8.04 -7.92 -23.42
CA ALA A 133 7.11 -6.84 -23.69
C ALA A 133 5.78 -7.12 -22.96
N VAL A 134 5.18 -6.09 -22.39
CA VAL A 134 3.82 -6.16 -21.85
C VAL A 134 2.83 -6.18 -23.01
N GLU A 135 1.88 -7.11 -22.97
CA GLU A 135 0.82 -7.18 -23.98
C GLU A 135 -0.06 -5.93 -23.92
N GLU A 136 -0.53 -5.47 -25.08
CA GLU A 136 -1.35 -4.26 -25.14
C GLU A 136 -2.72 -4.47 -24.49
N VAL A 137 -3.03 -3.61 -23.52
CA VAL A 137 -4.37 -3.51 -22.95
C VAL A 137 -5.23 -2.62 -23.85
N PRO A 138 -6.43 -3.07 -24.28
CA PRO A 138 -7.33 -2.24 -25.06
C PRO A 138 -7.66 -0.94 -24.35
N ARG A 139 -7.47 0.20 -25.03
CA ARG A 139 -7.84 1.50 -24.47
C ARG A 139 -9.34 1.60 -24.29
N GLN A 140 -9.76 2.03 -23.11
CA GLN A 140 -11.16 2.30 -22.80
C GLN A 140 -11.47 3.76 -23.12
N ALA A 141 -12.63 4.01 -23.75
CA ALA A 141 -13.08 5.37 -24.04
C ALA A 141 -13.46 6.14 -22.77
N VAL A 142 -13.91 5.43 -21.74
CA VAL A 142 -14.27 5.95 -20.42
C VAL A 142 -13.70 4.98 -19.39
N ARG A 143 -13.04 5.52 -18.35
CA ARG A 143 -12.62 4.77 -17.18
C ARG A 143 -13.20 5.41 -15.93
N THR A 144 -13.71 4.56 -15.04
CA THR A 144 -14.17 4.96 -13.71
C THR A 144 -13.24 4.33 -12.69
N LEU A 145 -12.66 5.15 -11.81
CA LEU A 145 -11.78 4.71 -10.74
C LEU A 145 -12.46 4.99 -9.41
N SER A 146 -12.57 3.97 -8.57
CA SER A 146 -13.00 4.13 -7.18
C SER A 146 -11.78 4.35 -6.30
N LEU A 147 -11.84 5.35 -5.43
CA LEU A 147 -10.76 5.62 -4.47
C LEU A 147 -10.85 4.73 -3.22
N VAL A 148 -11.79 3.79 -3.16
CA VAL A 148 -11.96 2.86 -2.04
C VAL A 148 -11.76 1.39 -2.39
N ASP A 149 -11.62 1.07 -3.67
CA ASP A 149 -11.36 -0.29 -4.12
C ASP A 149 -9.91 -0.70 -3.77
N ASP A 150 -9.63 -2.00 -3.79
CA ASP A 150 -8.30 -2.56 -3.49
C ASP A 150 -7.19 -2.01 -4.39
N THR A 151 -7.54 -1.61 -5.63
CA THR A 151 -6.60 -1.02 -6.59
C THR A 151 -6.37 0.47 -6.40
N SER A 152 -7.13 1.13 -5.50
CA SER A 152 -7.09 2.57 -5.34
C SER A 152 -5.72 3.10 -4.97
N SER A 153 -4.92 2.35 -4.18
CA SER A 153 -3.58 2.74 -3.74
C SER A 153 -2.64 3.08 -4.91
N LEU A 154 -2.84 2.49 -6.09
CA LEU A 154 -2.06 2.81 -7.31
C LEU A 154 -2.24 4.27 -7.75
N TYR A 155 -3.42 4.83 -7.52
CA TYR A 155 -3.82 6.14 -8.00
C TYR A 155 -3.68 7.25 -6.95
N LEU A 156 -3.29 6.92 -5.72
CA LEU A 156 -3.17 7.88 -4.62
C LEU A 156 -1.72 8.36 -4.47
N GLY A 157 -1.54 9.68 -4.50
CA GLY A 157 -0.32 10.36 -4.05
C GLY A 157 -0.48 10.89 -2.63
N GLU A 158 0.25 11.96 -2.29
CA GLU A 158 0.15 12.58 -0.96
C GLU A 158 -1.23 13.21 -0.69
N GLY A 159 -1.61 13.25 0.60
CA GLY A 159 -2.78 14.00 1.08
C GLY A 159 -4.09 13.23 1.15
N TRP A 160 -4.07 11.90 1.05
CA TRP A 160 -5.24 11.04 1.26
C TRP A 160 -5.18 10.27 2.57
N SER A 161 -6.31 9.76 3.05
CA SER A 161 -6.35 8.78 4.13
C SER A 161 -5.72 7.46 3.68
N SER A 162 -4.97 6.83 4.56
CA SER A 162 -4.19 5.62 4.24
C SER A 162 -5.05 4.38 3.99
N LEU A 163 -6.22 4.28 4.63
CA LEU A 163 -7.14 3.15 4.47
C LEU A 163 -8.43 3.58 3.78
N PRO A 164 -9.05 2.71 2.96
CA PRO A 164 -10.40 2.94 2.46
C PRO A 164 -11.33 3.07 3.64
N THR A 165 -12.27 4.02 3.56
CA THR A 165 -13.16 4.31 4.67
C THR A 165 -14.40 3.42 4.57
N ALA A 166 -14.94 2.99 5.71
CA ALA A 166 -16.08 2.07 5.76
C ALA A 166 -17.38 2.67 5.17
N ASP A 167 -17.47 3.99 5.11
CA ASP A 167 -18.55 4.77 4.50
C ASP A 167 -18.40 4.93 2.97
N GLY A 168 -17.38 4.32 2.35
CA GLY A 168 -17.26 4.25 0.90
C GLY A 168 -16.70 5.52 0.25
N VAL A 169 -15.92 6.32 0.97
CA VAL A 169 -15.22 7.50 0.43
C VAL A 169 -13.72 7.44 0.72
N ARG A 170 -12.95 8.35 0.11
CA ARG A 170 -11.54 8.53 0.46
C ARG A 170 -11.37 9.93 1.00
N TYR A 171 -10.95 10.07 2.25
CA TYR A 171 -10.79 11.39 2.85
C TYR A 171 -9.53 12.07 2.34
N ALA A 172 -9.66 13.32 1.91
CA ALA A 172 -8.54 14.22 1.76
C ALA A 172 -8.06 14.64 3.16
N THR A 173 -6.80 14.36 3.48
CA THR A 173 -6.14 14.75 4.74
C THR A 173 -5.36 16.06 4.60
N ARG A 174 -5.33 16.63 3.39
CA ARG A 174 -4.72 17.92 3.05
C ARG A 174 -5.67 18.71 2.13
N SER A 175 -5.42 20.00 1.97
CA SER A 175 -6.15 20.84 1.02
C SER A 175 -5.69 20.67 -0.42
N ASN A 176 -4.59 19.95 -0.68
CA ASN A 176 -4.04 19.72 -2.02
C ASN A 176 -3.65 18.25 -2.26
N PRO A 177 -4.57 17.29 -2.06
CA PRO A 177 -4.27 15.89 -2.31
C PRO A 177 -3.96 15.60 -3.78
N VAL A 178 -3.32 14.47 -4.03
CA VAL A 178 -2.74 14.13 -5.33
C VAL A 178 -3.26 12.82 -5.85
N LEU A 179 -3.71 12.81 -7.10
CA LEU A 179 -3.96 11.58 -7.84
C LEU A 179 -2.82 11.32 -8.83
N LEU A 180 -2.53 10.04 -9.04
CA LEU A 180 -1.53 9.52 -9.97
C LEU A 180 -2.28 8.75 -11.07
N LEU A 181 -2.45 9.36 -12.24
CA LEU A 181 -3.35 8.85 -13.28
C LEU A 181 -2.63 8.72 -14.62
N ASP A 182 -2.85 7.62 -15.34
CA ASP A 182 -2.56 7.54 -16.77
C ASP A 182 -3.66 8.27 -17.55
N LEU A 183 -3.40 9.52 -17.95
CA LEU A 183 -4.35 10.36 -18.68
C LEU A 183 -4.04 10.34 -20.19
N PRO A 184 -5.06 10.43 -21.05
CA PRO A 184 -4.84 10.36 -22.49
C PRO A 184 -4.10 11.61 -23.01
N GLU A 185 -2.95 11.40 -23.68
CA GLU A 185 -2.17 12.47 -24.33
C GLU A 185 -2.98 13.33 -25.32
N LYS A 186 -4.01 12.73 -25.93
CA LYS A 186 -4.92 13.41 -26.87
C LYS A 186 -5.90 14.37 -26.18
N GLY A 187 -5.88 14.46 -24.86
CA GLY A 187 -6.85 15.18 -24.06
C GLY A 187 -8.13 14.39 -23.82
N GLY A 188 -9.04 14.96 -23.03
CA GLY A 188 -10.28 14.32 -22.61
C GLY A 188 -11.01 15.13 -21.55
N GLU A 189 -11.89 14.46 -20.81
CA GLU A 189 -12.55 15.03 -19.64
C GLU A 189 -12.24 14.17 -18.40
N LEU A 190 -11.94 14.84 -17.28
CA LEU A 190 -11.81 14.22 -15.97
C LEU A 190 -12.98 14.69 -15.10
N THR A 191 -13.73 13.72 -14.57
CA THR A 191 -14.81 13.98 -13.61
C THR A 191 -14.37 13.47 -12.24
N LEU A 192 -14.46 14.33 -11.23
CA LEU A 192 -14.24 13.98 -9.83
C LEU A 192 -15.55 14.11 -9.06
N ASP A 193 -15.96 13.01 -8.44
CA ASP A 193 -17.07 13.01 -7.49
C ASP A 193 -16.53 13.21 -6.07
N TRP A 194 -17.19 14.03 -5.27
CA TRP A 194 -16.75 14.41 -3.93
C TRP A 194 -17.92 14.62 -2.96
N VAL A 195 -17.63 14.52 -1.66
CA VAL A 195 -18.59 14.73 -0.58
C VAL A 195 -18.26 16.01 0.19
N ALA A 196 -19.31 16.75 0.56
CA ALA A 196 -19.29 18.09 1.14
C ALA A 196 -18.57 18.19 2.51
N PRO A 197 -18.21 19.42 2.96
CA PRO A 197 -18.41 20.72 2.32
C PRO A 197 -17.14 21.23 1.63
N VAL A 198 -17.13 21.15 0.30
CA VAL A 198 -16.13 21.83 -0.53
C VAL A 198 -16.73 23.12 -1.07
N GLN A 199 -16.04 24.24 -0.90
CA GLN A 199 -16.45 25.53 -1.48
C GLN A 199 -16.01 25.61 -2.95
N GLU A 200 -14.79 25.17 -3.24
CA GLU A 200 -14.20 25.23 -4.58
C GLU A 200 -13.18 24.11 -4.77
N ILE A 201 -13.14 23.54 -5.98
CA ILE A 201 -12.10 22.60 -6.43
C ILE A 201 -11.44 23.16 -7.68
N THR A 202 -10.13 23.39 -7.59
CA THR A 202 -9.29 23.65 -8.76
C THR A 202 -8.37 22.46 -9.00
N ILE A 203 -8.12 22.14 -10.28
CA ILE A 203 -7.33 20.97 -10.66
C ILE A 203 -6.11 21.43 -11.44
N ALA A 204 -4.94 20.89 -11.11
CA ALA A 204 -3.73 21.04 -11.90
C ALA A 204 -3.20 19.68 -12.33
N VAL A 205 -2.85 19.55 -13.61
CA VAL A 205 -2.22 18.35 -14.17
C VAL A 205 -0.78 18.69 -14.52
N ASN A 206 0.18 17.95 -13.94
CA ASN A 206 1.62 18.17 -14.11
C ASN A 206 2.04 19.63 -13.84
N GLY A 207 1.45 20.25 -12.82
CA GLY A 207 1.71 21.63 -12.41
C GLY A 207 0.99 22.70 -13.25
N ARG A 208 0.25 22.31 -14.30
CA ARG A 208 -0.58 23.24 -15.09
C ARG A 208 -2.01 23.24 -14.59
N GLU A 209 -2.46 24.38 -14.10
CA GLU A 209 -3.85 24.59 -13.71
C GLU A 209 -4.78 24.52 -14.94
N LEU A 210 -5.92 23.86 -14.76
CA LEU A 210 -6.93 23.65 -15.78
C LEU A 210 -8.26 24.28 -15.36
N ASP A 211 -9.04 24.69 -16.35
CA ASP A 211 -10.38 25.20 -16.12
C ASP A 211 -11.29 24.05 -15.63
N SER A 212 -11.79 24.20 -14.40
CA SER A 212 -12.78 23.30 -13.82
C SER A 212 -14.17 23.93 -13.84
N ARG A 213 -15.20 23.09 -13.91
CA ARG A 213 -16.60 23.49 -13.74
C ARG A 213 -17.27 22.56 -12.73
N THR A 214 -18.18 23.12 -11.95
CA THR A 214 -18.98 22.38 -10.96
C THR A 214 -20.41 22.27 -11.49
N PRO A 215 -20.76 21.19 -12.22
CA PRO A 215 -22.09 21.04 -12.82
C PRO A 215 -23.21 20.84 -11.80
N GLY A 216 -22.89 20.50 -10.55
CA GLY A 216 -23.83 20.30 -9.45
C GLY A 216 -23.09 20.13 -8.12
N ALA A 217 -23.84 19.91 -7.04
CA ALA A 217 -23.24 19.56 -5.75
C ALA A 217 -22.52 18.20 -5.83
N GLY A 218 -21.28 18.12 -5.36
CA GLY A 218 -20.55 16.87 -5.26
C GLY A 218 -19.86 16.39 -6.54
N GLN A 219 -19.78 17.21 -7.58
CA GLN A 219 -19.08 16.85 -8.82
C GLN A 219 -18.29 18.02 -9.40
N THR A 220 -17.07 17.74 -9.85
CA THR A 220 -16.21 18.69 -10.59
C THR A 220 -15.76 18.05 -11.89
N VAL A 221 -15.91 18.76 -13.00
CA VAL A 221 -15.49 18.32 -14.33
C VAL A 221 -14.39 19.24 -14.85
N VAL A 222 -13.35 18.64 -15.41
CA VAL A 222 -12.19 19.34 -15.96
C VAL A 222 -11.98 18.88 -17.39
N SER A 223 -11.81 19.83 -18.31
CA SER A 223 -11.38 19.53 -19.67
C SER A 223 -9.85 19.49 -19.71
N ILE A 224 -9.29 18.35 -20.12
CA ILE A 224 -7.85 18.14 -20.26
C ILE A 224 -7.47 18.43 -21.72
N PRO A 225 -6.73 19.51 -22.01
CA PRO A 225 -6.26 19.78 -23.36
C PRO A 225 -5.25 18.73 -23.84
N PRO A 226 -5.15 18.49 -25.16
CA PRO A 226 -4.09 17.68 -25.73
C PRO A 226 -2.69 18.15 -25.31
N GLY A 227 -1.80 17.22 -24.99
CA GLY A 227 -0.41 17.51 -24.62
C GLY A 227 -0.18 18.08 -23.21
N VAL A 228 -1.19 18.08 -22.33
CA VAL A 228 -1.01 18.38 -20.90
C VAL A 228 -0.62 17.13 -20.11
N ALA A 229 -1.34 16.04 -20.36
CA ALA A 229 -1.01 14.70 -19.92
C ALA A 229 0.08 14.13 -20.83
N THR A 230 1.32 14.06 -20.38
CA THR A 230 2.47 13.64 -21.21
C THR A 230 3.34 12.60 -20.53
N ASP A 231 3.02 12.31 -19.27
CA ASP A 231 3.73 11.34 -18.48
C ASP A 231 2.94 10.04 -18.42
N PRO A 232 3.58 8.86 -18.49
CA PRO A 232 2.91 7.59 -18.22
C PRO A 232 2.14 7.52 -16.89
N VAL A 233 2.51 8.36 -15.91
CA VAL A 233 1.74 8.60 -14.69
C VAL A 233 1.70 10.11 -14.49
N ASP A 234 0.60 10.74 -14.86
CA ASP A 234 0.41 12.17 -14.69
C ASP A 234 0.00 12.49 -13.25
N ARG A 235 0.57 13.58 -12.73
CA ARG A 235 0.28 14.05 -11.38
C ARG A 235 -0.89 15.04 -11.43
N VAL A 236 -2.00 14.67 -10.79
CA VAL A 236 -3.20 15.52 -10.68
C VAL A 236 -3.31 16.08 -9.27
N GLU A 237 -3.03 17.36 -9.11
CA GLU A 237 -3.26 18.08 -7.85
C GLU A 237 -4.73 18.51 -7.77
N VAL A 238 -5.42 18.07 -6.72
CA VAL A 238 -6.80 18.49 -6.41
C VAL A 238 -6.72 19.54 -5.31
N ARG A 239 -6.94 20.81 -5.62
CA ARG A 239 -6.91 21.90 -4.63
C ARG A 239 -8.31 22.19 -4.13
N ILE A 240 -8.53 21.88 -2.86
CA ILE A 240 -9.79 21.97 -2.15
C ILE A 240 -9.77 23.24 -1.29
N ARG A 241 -10.70 24.15 -1.55
CA ARG A 241 -11.00 25.28 -0.66
C ARG A 241 -12.25 24.95 0.15
N GLY A 242 -12.11 24.97 1.47
CA GLY A 242 -13.18 24.68 2.43
C GLY A 242 -12.62 24.66 3.85
N GLU A 243 -13.50 24.67 4.83
CA GLU A 243 -13.10 24.47 6.23
C GLU A 243 -12.82 22.98 6.46
N PRO A 244 -11.68 22.61 7.09
CA PRO A 244 -11.40 21.21 7.40
C PRO A 244 -12.45 20.67 8.38
N MET A 245 -12.83 19.41 8.17
CA MET A 245 -13.74 18.69 9.05
C MET A 245 -13.10 17.41 9.55
N THR A 246 -13.48 16.99 10.75
CA THR A 246 -13.08 15.68 11.27
C THR A 246 -13.86 14.58 10.54
N ALA A 247 -13.25 13.40 10.39
CA ALA A 247 -13.91 12.26 9.75
C ALA A 247 -15.27 11.94 10.39
N GLY A 248 -15.38 12.04 11.72
CA GLY A 248 -16.62 11.81 12.47
C GLY A 248 -17.76 12.79 12.17
N GLN A 249 -17.48 13.94 11.57
CA GLN A 249 -18.52 14.86 11.10
C GLN A 249 -18.99 14.55 9.67
N ILE A 250 -18.19 13.82 8.89
CA ILE A 250 -18.52 13.42 7.51
C ILE A 250 -19.24 12.06 7.53
N ALA A 251 -18.77 11.15 8.38
CA ALA A 251 -19.32 9.82 8.53
C ALA A 251 -19.61 9.50 9.98
N SER A 252 -20.77 8.90 10.20
CA SER A 252 -21.15 8.32 11.48
C SER A 252 -21.69 6.91 11.21
N PRO A 253 -21.52 5.97 12.15
CA PRO A 253 -22.14 4.66 11.99
C PRO A 253 -23.67 4.84 11.96
N ALA A 254 -24.37 3.90 11.31
CA ALA A 254 -25.83 3.89 11.34
C ALA A 254 -26.38 3.63 12.76
N ALA A 255 -25.56 2.97 13.61
CA ALA A 255 -25.78 2.79 15.04
C ALA A 255 -24.99 3.83 15.85
N GLU A 256 -25.19 3.87 17.17
CA GLU A 256 -24.43 4.78 18.06
C GLU A 256 -22.94 4.41 18.15
N ASP A 257 -22.57 3.19 17.73
CA ASP A 257 -21.22 2.65 17.83
C ASP A 257 -20.70 2.01 16.52
N TRP A 258 -19.38 2.01 16.36
CA TRP A 258 -18.60 1.25 15.38
C TRP A 258 -18.26 -0.15 15.92
N PRO A 259 -18.44 -1.24 15.14
CA PRO A 259 -17.87 -2.53 15.49
C PRO A 259 -16.33 -2.49 15.38
N VAL A 260 -15.64 -3.19 16.28
CA VAL A 260 -14.18 -3.35 16.28
C VAL A 260 -13.82 -4.82 16.17
N GLY A 261 -13.08 -5.17 15.12
CA GLY A 261 -12.66 -6.55 14.86
C GLY A 261 -13.86 -7.50 14.73
N THR A 262 -13.71 -8.73 15.22
CA THR A 262 -14.73 -9.81 15.12
C THR A 262 -15.25 -10.28 16.48
N THR A 263 -14.80 -9.67 17.58
CA THR A 263 -15.11 -10.09 18.97
C THR A 263 -16.45 -9.54 19.48
N GLY A 264 -17.09 -8.65 18.71
CA GLY A 264 -18.31 -7.94 19.13
C GLY A 264 -18.04 -6.71 20.00
N ALA A 265 -16.77 -6.33 20.20
CA ALA A 265 -16.43 -5.05 20.81
C ALA A 265 -16.89 -3.88 19.93
N THR A 266 -17.24 -2.77 20.56
CA THR A 266 -17.69 -1.56 19.86
C THR A 266 -17.00 -0.31 20.40
N LEU A 267 -16.93 0.73 19.58
CA LEU A 267 -16.48 2.07 19.94
C LEU A 267 -17.58 3.09 19.67
N PRO A 268 -17.74 4.14 20.50
CA PRO A 268 -18.66 5.22 20.22
C PRO A 268 -18.44 5.82 18.83
N ALA A 269 -19.50 6.29 18.16
CA ALA A 269 -19.43 6.94 16.85
C ALA A 269 -18.38 8.07 16.74
N ALA A 270 -18.13 8.75 17.87
CA ALA A 270 -17.16 9.84 17.97
C ALA A 270 -15.70 9.36 18.12
N SER A 271 -15.47 8.07 18.34
CA SER A 271 -14.17 7.46 18.61
C SER A 271 -13.68 6.61 17.44
N TRP A 272 -12.45 6.84 17.01
CA TRP A 272 -11.86 6.25 15.80
C TRP A 272 -10.52 5.60 16.11
N VAL A 273 -10.30 4.42 15.54
CA VAL A 273 -9.03 3.70 15.65
C VAL A 273 -8.56 3.29 14.26
N VAL A 274 -7.30 3.59 13.95
CA VAL A 274 -6.62 3.12 12.73
C VAL A 274 -5.30 2.50 13.15
N VAL A 275 -5.06 1.27 12.71
CA VAL A 275 -3.85 0.52 13.03
C VAL A 275 -3.10 0.20 11.74
N ARG A 276 -1.79 0.41 11.74
CA ARG A 276 -0.93 0.14 10.58
C ARG A 276 0.41 -0.43 11.04
N SER A 277 0.84 -1.47 10.37
CA SER A 277 2.15 -2.10 10.54
C SER A 277 2.90 -2.12 9.22
N ALA A 278 4.23 -2.11 9.32
CA ALA A 278 5.12 -2.51 8.25
C ALA A 278 6.36 -3.17 8.86
N GLY A 279 6.77 -4.29 8.26
CA GLY A 279 8.02 -4.95 8.61
C GLY A 279 9.24 -4.21 8.06
N GLU A 280 10.42 -4.70 8.42
CA GLU A 280 11.74 -4.10 8.12
C GLU A 280 11.85 -3.57 6.68
N GLU A 281 11.53 -4.43 5.71
CA GLU A 281 11.74 -4.16 4.28
C GLU A 281 10.56 -3.39 3.62
N THR A 282 9.48 -3.16 4.37
CA THR A 282 8.22 -2.62 3.84
C THR A 282 7.81 -1.28 4.44
N GLY A 283 8.63 -0.74 5.34
CA GLY A 283 8.50 0.60 5.89
C GLY A 283 9.01 0.75 7.31
N ASP A 284 9.15 -0.35 8.05
CA ASP A 284 9.61 -0.39 9.44
C ASP A 284 8.87 0.62 10.35
N PHE A 285 7.58 0.38 10.54
CA PHE A 285 6.76 1.22 11.42
C PHE A 285 5.62 0.46 12.07
N ALA A 286 5.19 0.97 13.22
CA ALA A 286 3.95 0.65 13.90
C ALA A 286 3.24 1.97 14.23
N HIS A 287 2.02 2.12 13.71
CA HIS A 287 1.16 3.25 13.99
C HIS A 287 -0.17 2.79 14.57
N ILE A 288 -0.60 3.45 15.63
CA ILE A 288 -1.92 3.25 16.23
C ILE A 288 -2.50 4.64 16.43
N PHE A 289 -3.39 5.06 15.54
CA PHE A 289 -4.07 6.33 15.66
C PHE A 289 -5.37 6.16 16.43
N VAL A 290 -5.51 6.86 17.55
CA VAL A 290 -6.77 7.03 18.28
C VAL A 290 -7.22 8.46 18.11
N ASN A 291 -8.38 8.69 17.48
CA ASN A 291 -8.90 10.02 17.17
C ASN A 291 -7.88 10.92 16.43
N GLY A 292 -7.08 10.32 15.55
CA GLY A 292 -6.06 11.01 14.76
C GLY A 292 -4.74 11.28 15.48
N GLN A 293 -4.63 10.97 16.78
CA GLN A 293 -3.38 11.02 17.52
C GLN A 293 -2.70 9.65 17.44
N ASP A 294 -1.46 9.62 16.96
CA ASP A 294 -0.64 8.41 17.05
C ASP A 294 -0.18 8.17 18.49
N ILE A 295 -0.47 6.99 19.00
CA ILE A 295 -0.18 6.56 20.36
C ILE A 295 0.77 5.36 20.41
N ALA A 296 1.18 4.83 19.25
CA ALA A 296 2.22 3.83 19.18
C ALA A 296 3.57 4.43 19.58
N GLN A 297 4.44 3.62 20.18
CA GLN A 297 5.82 4.05 20.49
C GLN A 297 6.75 3.87 19.27
N ASN A 298 6.31 3.09 18.28
CA ASN A 298 7.00 2.86 17.01
C ASN A 298 8.41 2.27 17.21
N GLU A 299 8.50 1.23 18.03
CA GLU A 299 9.74 0.47 18.30
C GLU A 299 9.60 -0.97 17.78
N ARG A 300 10.72 -1.67 17.57
CA ARG A 300 10.72 -3.07 17.09
C ARG A 300 9.84 -3.98 17.95
N GLY A 301 9.10 -4.86 17.29
CA GLY A 301 8.23 -5.86 17.91
C GLY A 301 6.75 -5.45 17.94
N TYR A 302 5.99 -6.03 18.88
CA TYR A 302 4.57 -5.72 19.05
C TYR A 302 4.38 -4.39 19.78
N ASN A 303 3.80 -3.42 19.08
CA ASN A 303 3.30 -2.17 19.66
C ASN A 303 1.82 -2.36 19.94
N LEU A 304 1.40 -2.31 21.20
CA LEU A 304 0.03 -2.56 21.63
C LEU A 304 -0.54 -1.35 22.39
N ALA A 305 -1.82 -1.09 22.20
CA ALA A 305 -2.57 -0.12 22.96
C ALA A 305 -3.87 -0.72 23.51
N ALA A 306 -4.11 -0.50 24.80
CA ALA A 306 -5.38 -0.81 25.44
C ALA A 306 -6.25 0.45 25.47
N ILE A 307 -7.46 0.31 24.95
CA ILE A 307 -8.41 1.40 24.76
C ILE A 307 -9.70 1.03 25.50
N SER A 308 -10.24 1.98 26.28
CA SER A 308 -11.49 1.78 27.01
C SER A 308 -12.67 1.61 26.04
N PRO A 309 -13.79 1.02 26.47
CA PRO A 309 -15.01 1.00 25.65
C PRO A 309 -15.51 2.39 25.24
N ALA A 310 -15.08 3.47 25.93
CA ALA A 310 -15.43 4.84 25.56
C ALA A 310 -14.49 5.43 24.47
N GLY A 311 -13.39 4.74 24.15
CA GLY A 311 -12.37 5.21 23.21
C GLY A 311 -11.19 5.94 23.85
N ASP A 312 -11.07 5.93 25.17
CA ASP A 312 -9.94 6.55 25.87
C ASP A 312 -8.72 5.61 25.89
N LEU A 313 -7.53 6.15 25.64
CA LEU A 313 -6.30 5.39 25.83
C LEU A 313 -6.10 5.06 27.31
N LEU A 314 -5.98 3.77 27.62
CA LEU A 314 -5.62 3.29 28.96
C LEU A 314 -4.10 3.20 29.10
N VAL A 315 -3.44 2.53 28.15
CA VAL A 315 -1.97 2.43 28.09
C VAL A 315 -1.49 2.01 26.70
N SER A 316 -0.27 2.41 26.36
CA SER A 316 0.48 1.98 25.17
C SER A 316 1.78 1.29 25.63
N ALA A 317 2.11 0.15 25.02
CA ALA A 317 3.25 -0.70 25.40
C ALA A 317 3.93 -1.32 24.16
N VAL A 318 5.21 -1.68 24.31
CA VAL A 318 6.01 -2.36 23.29
C VAL A 318 6.58 -3.65 23.86
N PHE A 319 6.61 -4.69 23.02
CA PHE A 319 7.22 -5.98 23.33
C PHE A 319 8.14 -6.40 22.17
N ASP A 320 9.45 -6.29 22.37
CA ASP A 320 10.48 -6.70 21.40
C ASP A 320 10.63 -8.24 21.40
N THR A 321 9.65 -8.94 20.85
CA THR A 321 9.64 -10.41 20.69
C THR A 321 10.62 -10.92 19.63
N SER A 322 11.53 -10.06 19.15
CA SER A 322 12.65 -10.42 18.31
C SER A 322 13.98 -10.36 19.09
N GLY A 323 14.18 -9.27 19.86
CA GLY A 323 15.40 -9.00 20.60
C GLY A 323 15.41 -9.52 22.05
N ASP A 324 14.28 -9.57 22.73
CA ASP A 324 14.18 -9.86 24.17
C ASP A 324 13.50 -11.21 24.46
N ASP A 325 14.19 -12.08 25.20
CA ASP A 325 13.69 -13.41 25.58
C ASP A 325 12.52 -13.34 26.58
N ALA A 326 12.38 -12.24 27.32
CA ALA A 326 11.29 -12.06 28.28
C ALA A 326 10.03 -11.42 27.66
N ALA A 327 10.14 -10.86 26.45
CA ALA A 327 9.08 -10.07 25.83
C ALA A 327 7.81 -10.88 25.56
N SER A 328 7.93 -12.16 25.18
CA SER A 328 6.78 -13.02 24.91
C SER A 328 5.90 -13.22 26.15
N GLY A 329 6.50 -13.59 27.28
CA GLY A 329 5.77 -13.75 28.54
C GLY A 329 5.19 -12.42 29.06
N ALA A 330 5.91 -11.31 28.87
CA ALA A 330 5.43 -9.98 29.24
C ALA A 330 4.23 -9.54 28.39
N LEU A 331 4.24 -9.82 27.09
CA LEU A 331 3.13 -9.57 26.17
C LEU A 331 1.89 -10.35 26.60
N ALA A 332 2.02 -11.66 26.85
CA ALA A 332 0.93 -12.50 27.33
C ALA A 332 0.32 -11.96 28.62
N GLY A 333 1.15 -11.65 29.63
CA GLY A 333 0.68 -11.09 30.90
C GLY A 333 -0.01 -9.74 30.74
N TRP A 334 0.48 -8.88 29.83
CA TRP A 334 -0.14 -7.59 29.54
C TRP A 334 -1.52 -7.75 28.88
N LEU A 335 -1.70 -8.73 27.99
CA LEU A 335 -3.01 -8.99 27.38
C LEU A 335 -4.03 -9.53 28.39
N GLU A 336 -3.60 -10.42 29.28
CA GLU A 336 -4.47 -11.09 30.25
C GLU A 336 -4.98 -10.17 31.37
N GLN A 337 -4.36 -9.02 31.59
CA GLN A 337 -4.76 -8.09 32.66
C GLN A 337 -6.03 -7.29 32.35
N TRP A 338 -6.45 -7.23 31.09
CA TRP A 338 -7.54 -6.36 30.66
C TRP A 338 -8.92 -7.00 30.85
N PRO A 339 -9.90 -6.27 31.40
CA PRO A 339 -11.25 -6.79 31.53
C PRO A 339 -11.93 -6.91 30.14
N PRO A 340 -12.93 -7.79 30.01
CA PRO A 340 -13.75 -7.89 28.80
C PRO A 340 -14.32 -6.54 28.38
N GLY A 341 -14.33 -6.29 27.06
CA GLY A 341 -14.76 -5.02 26.47
C GLY A 341 -13.62 -4.01 26.25
N THR A 342 -12.44 -4.24 26.83
CA THR A 342 -11.24 -3.46 26.48
C THR A 342 -10.85 -3.75 25.04
N ILE A 343 -10.63 -2.70 24.26
CA ILE A 343 -10.17 -2.81 22.87
C ILE A 343 -8.65 -2.86 22.88
N ILE A 344 -8.10 -3.88 22.23
CA ILE A 344 -6.65 -4.02 22.04
C ILE A 344 -6.34 -3.72 20.58
N ALA A 345 -5.61 -2.63 20.34
CA ALA A 345 -5.07 -2.28 19.03
C ALA A 345 -3.60 -2.69 18.99
N GLY A 346 -3.14 -3.31 17.90
CA GLY A 346 -1.77 -3.83 17.81
C GLY A 346 -1.16 -3.73 16.42
N ALA A 347 0.06 -3.21 16.34
CA ALA A 347 0.86 -3.12 15.13
C ALA A 347 2.28 -3.69 15.39
N VAL A 348 2.86 -4.31 14.37
CA VAL A 348 4.25 -4.79 14.41
C VAL A 348 5.14 -3.83 13.61
N ALA A 349 6.27 -3.44 14.18
CA ALA A 349 7.36 -2.79 13.48
C ALA A 349 8.57 -3.73 13.39
N ASP A 350 9.32 -3.65 12.30
CA ASP A 350 10.47 -4.51 12.00
C ASP A 350 10.12 -6.01 12.00
N GLU A 351 10.34 -6.70 13.14
CA GLU A 351 10.25 -8.14 13.32
C GLU A 351 9.69 -8.46 14.71
N ALA A 352 8.81 -9.46 14.81
CA ALA A 352 8.15 -9.86 16.04
C ALA A 352 7.97 -11.38 16.23
N SER A 353 8.46 -12.20 15.28
CA SER A 353 8.25 -13.66 15.26
C SER A 353 9.33 -14.46 15.99
N LEU A 354 10.59 -14.00 15.99
CA LEU A 354 11.75 -14.87 16.30
C LEU A 354 11.71 -15.52 17.69
N LYS A 355 11.19 -14.81 18.69
CA LYS A 355 11.09 -15.26 20.08
C LYS A 355 9.64 -15.24 20.58
N LEU A 356 8.67 -15.27 19.67
CA LEU A 356 7.26 -15.33 20.03
C LEU A 356 6.92 -16.75 20.53
N GLY A 357 6.57 -16.86 21.80
CA GLY A 357 6.20 -18.12 22.45
C GLY A 357 4.71 -18.45 22.33
N GLU A 358 4.36 -19.72 22.52
CA GLU A 358 2.98 -20.21 22.45
C GLU A 358 2.03 -19.48 23.42
N GLU A 359 2.52 -19.02 24.57
CA GLU A 359 1.74 -18.28 25.55
C GLU A 359 1.28 -16.91 25.02
N ALA A 360 2.14 -16.21 24.28
CA ALA A 360 1.82 -14.94 23.65
C ALA A 360 0.84 -15.13 22.49
N VAL A 361 1.07 -16.14 21.65
CA VAL A 361 0.16 -16.53 20.56
C VAL A 361 -1.24 -16.84 21.11
N ALA A 362 -1.33 -17.66 22.16
CA ALA A 362 -2.60 -17.99 22.79
C ALA A 362 -3.29 -16.76 23.39
N ALA A 363 -2.54 -15.82 23.98
CA ALA A 363 -3.09 -14.57 24.50
C ALA A 363 -3.62 -13.66 23.38
N LEU A 364 -2.90 -13.53 22.27
CA LEU A 364 -3.33 -12.78 21.08
C LEU A 364 -4.62 -13.38 20.48
N GLN A 365 -4.68 -14.71 20.36
CA GLN A 365 -5.88 -15.40 19.87
C GLN A 365 -7.09 -15.16 20.78
N ARG A 366 -6.92 -15.16 22.11
CA ARG A 366 -7.99 -14.81 23.06
C ARG A 366 -8.44 -13.35 22.93
N ALA A 367 -7.53 -12.45 22.56
CA ALA A 367 -7.85 -11.05 22.28
C ALA A 367 -8.56 -10.86 20.91
N GLY A 368 -8.73 -11.93 20.12
CA GLY A 368 -9.46 -11.92 18.86
C GLY A 368 -8.57 -11.85 17.61
N VAL A 369 -7.25 -12.00 17.74
CA VAL A 369 -6.33 -12.08 16.60
C VAL A 369 -6.51 -13.43 15.90
N SER A 370 -7.01 -13.43 14.66
CA SER A 370 -7.32 -14.64 13.90
C SER A 370 -6.09 -15.33 13.29
N THR A 371 -5.02 -14.57 13.08
CA THR A 371 -3.77 -15.03 12.49
C THR A 371 -2.66 -14.23 13.16
N ASP A 372 -1.75 -14.89 13.87
CA ASP A 372 -0.52 -14.28 14.35
C ASP A 372 0.54 -14.37 13.25
N LEU A 373 0.91 -13.19 12.73
CA LEU A 373 1.92 -12.96 11.69
C LEU A 373 1.64 -13.67 10.35
#